data_AF-A0A957I8C8-F1
#
_entry.id   AF-A0A957I8C8-F1
#
_cell.length_a   1.000
_cell.length_b   1.000
_cell.length_c   1.000
_cell.angle_alpha   90.00
_cell.angle_beta   90.00
_cell.angle_gamma   90.00
#
_symmetry.space_group_name_H-M   'P 1'
#
loop_
_entity.id
_entity.type
_entity.pdbx_description
1 polymer ?
#
loop_
_entity_poly.entity_id
_entity_poly.type
_entity_poly.pdbx_seq_one_letter_code
_entity_poly.pdbx_strand_id
1 'polypeptide(L)'
;RSYAQKRIAFGAPLAEKPLHLDTLAGMQAETEAAFHLTFFLVELIGKDEAGDISEDEAHLLRLLTSLAKLTTGKQAVTVTSEVLEAYGGAGYVEDTGLPVLLRDSQVLPIWEGTTNVLSLDALRALGKSGEPLLALAQEVDRCVNLATDGRLKAAGEVAETAVAQAMNWLQNNLADRDALEAGARRFALTLGRALALAKLIEQAQWSLDVEQDGRPRAAACRFANTAVNQIAAINLADAAALADDL
;
A
#
# COMPACT_ATOMS: atom_id res chain seq x y z
N ARG A 1 7.65 16.67 -10.34
CA ARG A 1 8.90 17.39 -9.96
C ARG A 1 9.39 18.37 -11.03
N SER A 2 9.72 17.93 -12.26
CA SER A 2 10.26 18.83 -13.30
C SER A 2 9.37 20.03 -13.62
N TYR A 3 8.05 19.81 -13.77
CA TYR A 3 7.09 20.90 -13.99
C TYR A 3 7.06 21.90 -12.83
N ALA A 4 7.09 21.42 -11.59
CA ALA A 4 7.05 22.25 -10.39
C ALA A 4 8.23 23.23 -10.29
N GLN A 5 9.41 22.86 -10.80
CA GLN A 5 10.60 23.72 -10.84
C GLN A 5 10.47 24.89 -11.84
N LYS A 6 9.57 24.78 -12.82
CA LYS A 6 9.42 25.75 -13.91
C LYS A 6 8.15 26.59 -13.77
N ARG A 7 7.06 26.00 -13.28
CA ARG A 7 5.78 26.68 -13.16
C ARG A 7 5.82 27.67 -12.01
N ILE A 8 5.67 28.96 -12.32
CA ILE A 8 5.55 30.03 -11.33
C ILE A 8 4.08 30.26 -11.00
N ALA A 9 3.75 30.29 -9.72
CA ALA A 9 2.44 30.69 -9.19
C ALA A 9 2.64 31.46 -7.88
N PHE A 10 1.84 32.50 -7.64
CA PHE A 10 1.98 33.35 -6.45
C PHE A 10 3.43 33.85 -6.24
N GLY A 11 4.10 34.27 -7.33
CA GLY A 11 5.42 34.90 -7.29
C GLY A 11 6.64 33.98 -7.09
N ALA A 12 6.48 32.65 -7.04
CA ALA A 12 7.62 31.73 -6.96
C ALA A 12 7.34 30.41 -7.73
N PRO A 13 8.36 29.62 -8.10
CA PRO A 13 8.16 28.25 -8.59
C PRO A 13 7.31 27.42 -7.63
N LEU A 14 6.49 26.52 -8.16
CA LEU A 14 5.70 25.59 -7.33
C LEU A 14 6.58 24.71 -6.45
N ALA A 15 7.79 24.36 -6.90
CA ALA A 15 8.77 23.63 -6.11
C ALA A 15 9.25 24.38 -4.85
N GLU A 16 9.00 25.69 -4.74
CA GLU A 16 9.29 26.50 -3.55
C GLU A 16 8.05 26.74 -2.68
N LYS A 17 6.87 26.26 -3.12
CA LYS A 17 5.63 26.38 -2.35
C LYS A 17 5.52 25.20 -1.38
N PRO A 18 5.48 25.43 -0.05
CA PRO A 18 5.40 24.35 0.94
C PRO A 18 4.22 23.40 0.70
N LEU A 19 3.06 23.95 0.31
CA LEU A 19 1.87 23.16 -0.03
C LEU A 19 2.14 22.17 -1.16
N HIS A 20 2.77 22.61 -2.26
CA HIS A 20 3.03 21.75 -3.40
C HIS A 20 4.12 20.72 -3.10
N LEU A 21 5.13 21.09 -2.31
CA LEU A 21 6.14 20.15 -1.81
C LEU A 21 5.51 19.05 -0.94
N ASP A 22 4.53 19.40 -0.10
CA ASP A 22 3.82 18.44 0.74
C ASP A 22 3.05 17.41 -0.11
N THR A 23 2.31 17.86 -1.13
CA THR A 23 1.63 17.00 -2.11
C THR A 23 2.62 16.06 -2.83
N LEU A 24 3.72 16.61 -3.36
CA LEU A 24 4.75 15.81 -4.05
C LEU A 24 5.40 14.78 -3.11
N ALA A 25 5.60 15.14 -1.85
CA ALA A 25 6.14 14.22 -0.84
C ALA A 25 5.16 13.08 -0.53
N GLY A 26 3.85 13.35 -0.50
CA GLY A 26 2.81 12.32 -0.34
C GLY A 26 2.85 11.29 -1.47
N MET A 27 2.85 11.76 -2.74
CA MET A 27 2.97 10.88 -3.90
C MET A 27 4.27 10.08 -3.91
N GLN A 28 5.38 10.69 -3.49
CA GLN A 28 6.66 9.98 -3.39
C GLN A 28 6.59 8.85 -2.36
N ALA A 29 6.02 9.09 -1.18
CA ALA A 29 5.90 8.09 -0.13
C ALA A 29 5.04 6.89 -0.58
N GLU A 30 3.91 7.14 -1.24
CA GLU A 30 3.08 6.07 -1.82
C GLU A 30 3.84 5.28 -2.90
N THR A 31 4.63 5.97 -3.74
CA THR A 31 5.43 5.34 -4.80
C THR A 31 6.53 4.44 -4.23
N GLU A 32 7.28 4.91 -3.23
CA GLU A 32 8.36 4.13 -2.62
C GLU A 32 7.82 2.91 -1.88
N ALA A 33 6.72 3.06 -1.13
CA ALA A 33 6.08 1.92 -0.47
C ALA A 33 5.59 0.86 -1.48
N ALA A 34 4.95 1.30 -2.57
CA ALA A 34 4.51 0.41 -3.65
C ALA A 34 5.69 -0.31 -4.34
N PHE A 35 6.80 0.41 -4.55
CA PHE A 35 8.02 -0.13 -5.14
C PHE A 35 8.59 -1.26 -4.28
N HIS A 36 8.77 -1.02 -2.98
CA HIS A 36 9.32 -2.03 -2.07
C HIS A 36 8.41 -3.26 -1.90
N LEU A 37 7.09 -3.06 -1.83
CA LEU A 37 6.14 -4.17 -1.82
C LEU A 37 6.24 -5.03 -3.10
N THR A 38 6.34 -4.37 -4.26
CA THR A 38 6.44 -5.06 -5.55
C THR A 38 7.74 -5.85 -5.67
N PHE A 39 8.88 -5.23 -5.33
CA PHE A 39 10.17 -5.91 -5.44
C PHE A 39 10.33 -7.03 -4.42
N PHE A 40 9.69 -6.94 -3.25
CA PHE A 40 9.63 -8.06 -2.33
C PHE A 40 8.85 -9.25 -2.91
N LEU A 41 7.71 -9.00 -3.56
CA LEU A 41 6.99 -10.05 -4.28
C LEU A 41 7.86 -10.68 -5.40
N VAL A 42 8.59 -9.85 -6.15
CA VAL A 42 9.53 -10.34 -7.18
C VAL A 42 10.62 -11.23 -6.59
N GLU A 43 11.18 -10.86 -5.43
CA GLU A 43 12.16 -11.68 -4.71
C GLU A 43 11.59 -13.06 -4.34
N LEU A 44 10.38 -13.10 -3.79
CA LEU A 44 9.71 -14.36 -3.43
C LEU A 44 9.43 -15.24 -4.64
N ILE A 45 8.97 -14.65 -5.76
CA ILE A 45 8.78 -15.38 -7.02
C ILE A 45 10.11 -15.97 -7.50
N GLY A 46 11.19 -15.18 -7.47
CA GLY A 46 12.52 -15.65 -7.87
C GLY A 46 13.02 -16.82 -7.01
N LYS A 47 12.79 -16.78 -5.69
CA LYS A 47 13.13 -17.89 -4.78
C LYS A 47 12.31 -19.15 -5.07
N ASP A 48 11.02 -19.00 -5.37
CA ASP A 48 10.14 -20.13 -5.75
C ASP A 48 10.61 -20.79 -7.04
N GLU A 49 10.87 -19.99 -8.09
CA GLU A 49 11.35 -20.46 -9.38
C GLU A 49 12.74 -21.14 -9.29
N ALA A 50 13.60 -20.67 -8.37
CA ALA A 50 14.91 -21.27 -8.10
C ALA A 50 14.84 -22.55 -7.24
N GLY A 51 13.70 -22.82 -6.59
CA GLY A 51 13.57 -23.92 -5.63
C GLY A 51 14.23 -23.65 -4.27
N ASP A 52 14.50 -22.38 -3.95
CA ASP A 52 15.17 -21.92 -2.72
C ASP A 52 14.19 -21.30 -1.70
N ILE A 53 12.89 -21.32 -1.97
CA ILE A 53 11.86 -20.74 -1.11
C ILE A 53 11.67 -21.57 0.17
N SER A 54 11.67 -20.90 1.32
CA SER A 54 11.29 -21.53 2.60
C SER A 54 9.77 -21.70 2.71
N GLU A 55 9.32 -22.50 3.69
CA GLU A 55 7.88 -22.72 3.92
C GLU A 55 7.13 -21.42 4.26
N ASP A 56 7.70 -20.59 5.13
CA ASP A 56 7.13 -19.28 5.50
C ASP A 56 7.07 -18.32 4.30
N GLU A 57 8.11 -18.31 3.47
CA GLU A 57 8.13 -17.51 2.23
C GLU A 57 7.11 -18.00 1.21
N ALA A 58 6.89 -19.31 1.10
CA ALA A 58 5.84 -19.87 0.24
C ALA A 58 4.43 -19.49 0.75
N HIS A 59 4.23 -19.44 2.07
CA HIS A 59 3.01 -18.92 2.68
C HIS A 59 2.80 -17.43 2.39
N LEU A 60 3.85 -16.62 2.49
CA LEU A 60 3.83 -15.22 2.09
C LEU A 60 3.47 -15.06 0.61
N LEU A 61 4.18 -15.74 -0.29
CA LEU A 61 3.98 -15.63 -1.74
C LEU A 61 2.52 -15.87 -2.15
N ARG A 62 1.89 -16.89 -1.55
CA ARG A 62 0.48 -17.25 -1.79
C ARG A 62 -0.50 -16.14 -1.41
N LEU A 63 -0.21 -15.37 -0.36
CA LEU A 63 -1.03 -14.23 0.07
C LEU A 63 -0.68 -12.95 -0.71
N LEU A 64 0.62 -12.70 -0.90
CA LEU A 64 1.13 -11.44 -1.41
C LEU A 64 0.85 -11.17 -2.88
N THR A 65 0.68 -12.21 -3.69
CA THR A 65 0.29 -12.03 -5.11
C THR A 65 -0.96 -11.15 -5.22
N SER A 66 -2.00 -11.44 -4.44
CA SER A 66 -3.24 -10.67 -4.41
C SER A 66 -3.08 -9.34 -3.67
N LEU A 67 -2.41 -9.34 -2.51
CA LEU A 67 -2.23 -8.11 -1.72
C LEU A 67 -1.41 -7.04 -2.45
N ALA A 68 -0.32 -7.42 -3.12
CA ALA A 68 0.52 -6.49 -3.86
C ALA A 68 -0.27 -5.88 -5.01
N LYS A 69 -0.93 -6.70 -5.85
CA LYS A 69 -1.71 -6.26 -7.00
C LYS A 69 -2.81 -5.26 -6.60
N LEU A 70 -3.61 -5.61 -5.59
CA LEU A 70 -4.72 -4.76 -5.18
C LEU A 70 -4.25 -3.45 -4.53
N THR A 71 -3.13 -3.48 -3.80
CA THR A 71 -2.59 -2.32 -3.10
C THR A 71 -1.96 -1.35 -4.10
N THR A 72 -1.02 -1.84 -4.91
CA THR A 72 -0.29 -1.01 -5.87
C THR A 72 -1.19 -0.51 -6.99
N GLY A 73 -2.16 -1.31 -7.46
CA GLY A 73 -3.14 -0.88 -8.45
C GLY A 73 -4.01 0.29 -7.95
N LYS A 74 -4.40 0.28 -6.67
CA LYS A 74 -5.13 1.41 -6.07
C LYS A 74 -4.24 2.64 -5.88
N GLN A 75 -3.00 2.46 -5.45
CA GLN A 75 -2.04 3.55 -5.30
C GLN A 75 -1.72 4.21 -6.64
N ALA A 76 -1.52 3.42 -7.71
CA ALA A 76 -1.20 3.92 -9.04
C ALA A 76 -2.27 4.88 -9.58
N VAL A 77 -3.55 4.53 -9.42
CA VAL A 77 -4.66 5.41 -9.83
C VAL A 77 -4.65 6.72 -9.03
N THR A 78 -4.55 6.64 -7.71
CA THR A 78 -4.54 7.83 -6.85
C THR A 78 -3.36 8.76 -7.16
N VAL A 79 -2.14 8.20 -7.21
CA VAL A 79 -0.92 8.96 -7.50
C VAL A 79 -0.98 9.57 -8.89
N THR A 80 -1.44 8.83 -9.90
CA THR A 80 -1.52 9.37 -11.25
C THR A 80 -2.54 10.50 -11.34
N SER A 81 -3.70 10.37 -10.68
CA SER A 81 -4.70 11.45 -10.61
C SER A 81 -4.12 12.73 -10.00
N GLU A 82 -3.41 12.60 -8.87
CA GLU A 82 -2.75 13.72 -8.20
C GLU A 82 -1.63 14.33 -9.07
N VAL A 83 -0.91 13.51 -9.86
CA VAL A 83 0.05 14.00 -10.84
C VAL A 83 -0.62 14.89 -11.88
N LEU A 84 -1.79 14.53 -12.43
CA LEU A 84 -2.51 15.37 -13.38
C LEU A 84 -2.92 16.69 -12.72
N GLU A 85 -3.49 16.64 -11.51
CA GLU A 85 -3.91 17.82 -10.77
C GLU A 85 -2.73 18.76 -10.46
N ALA A 86 -1.55 18.20 -10.17
CA ALA A 86 -0.33 18.97 -9.94
C ALA A 86 0.13 19.79 -11.17
N TYR A 87 -0.33 19.45 -12.39
CA TYR A 87 -0.12 20.25 -13.60
C TYR A 87 -1.20 21.33 -13.82
N GLY A 88 -2.26 21.33 -13.02
CA GLY A 88 -3.43 22.19 -13.19
C GLY A 88 -4.14 21.89 -14.51
N GLY A 89 -4.65 22.93 -15.19
CA GLY A 89 -5.35 22.76 -16.47
C GLY A 89 -4.55 22.03 -17.54
N ALA A 90 -3.21 22.16 -17.55
CA ALA A 90 -2.35 21.43 -18.48
C ALA A 90 -2.40 19.91 -18.27
N GLY A 91 -2.59 19.44 -17.04
CA GLY A 91 -2.72 18.01 -16.75
C GLY A 91 -4.02 17.39 -17.28
N TYR A 92 -5.02 18.22 -17.60
CA TYR A 92 -6.28 17.79 -18.20
C TYR A 92 -6.25 17.77 -19.75
N VAL A 93 -5.31 18.49 -20.37
CA VAL A 93 -5.24 18.62 -21.82
C VAL A 93 -4.58 17.38 -22.43
N GLU A 94 -5.29 16.70 -23.32
CA GLU A 94 -4.85 15.46 -24.00
C GLU A 94 -3.51 15.61 -24.74
N ASP A 95 -3.23 16.78 -25.32
CA ASP A 95 -1.99 17.07 -26.06
C ASP A 95 -0.72 16.96 -25.20
N THR A 96 -0.84 16.99 -23.87
CA THR A 96 0.30 16.77 -22.95
C THR A 96 0.67 15.29 -22.80
N GLY A 97 -0.21 14.37 -23.20
CA GLY A 97 -0.08 12.94 -22.96
C GLY A 97 -0.29 12.51 -21.50
N LEU A 98 -0.47 13.44 -20.55
CA LEU A 98 -0.69 13.12 -19.14
C LEU A 98 -2.03 12.41 -18.89
N PRO A 99 -3.17 12.82 -19.50
CA PRO A 99 -4.45 12.13 -19.32
C PRO A 99 -4.43 10.64 -19.69
N VAL A 100 -3.59 10.26 -20.66
CA VAL A 100 -3.41 8.84 -21.06
C VAL A 100 -2.90 8.02 -19.88
N LEU A 101 -1.94 8.54 -19.10
CA LEU A 101 -1.40 7.82 -17.95
C LEU A 101 -2.49 7.48 -16.93
N LEU A 102 -3.41 8.42 -16.66
CA LEU A 102 -4.51 8.14 -15.75
C LEU A 102 -5.43 7.06 -16.32
N ARG A 103 -5.80 7.16 -17.60
CA ARG A 103 -6.64 6.15 -18.27
C ARG A 103 -5.99 4.76 -18.23
N ASP A 104 -4.69 4.67 -18.47
CA ASP A 104 -3.95 3.40 -18.42
C ASP A 104 -3.83 2.88 -16.98
N SER A 105 -3.64 3.76 -15.98
CA SER A 105 -3.58 3.33 -14.57
C SER A 105 -4.90 2.74 -14.07
N GLN A 106 -6.05 3.17 -14.62
CA GLN A 106 -7.37 2.66 -14.22
C GLN A 106 -7.54 1.17 -14.50
N VAL A 107 -6.80 0.61 -15.46
CA VAL A 107 -6.91 -0.82 -15.78
C VAL A 107 -6.33 -1.70 -14.68
N LEU A 108 -5.34 -1.19 -13.92
CA LEU A 108 -4.59 -1.94 -12.91
C LEU A 108 -5.48 -2.50 -11.77
N PRO A 109 -6.43 -1.76 -11.20
CA PRO A 109 -7.37 -2.33 -10.22
C PRO A 109 -8.55 -3.11 -10.84
N ILE A 110 -8.65 -3.23 -12.16
CA ILE A 110 -9.80 -3.83 -12.87
C ILE A 110 -9.47 -5.20 -13.46
N TRP A 111 -8.45 -5.29 -14.34
CA TRP A 111 -8.11 -6.54 -15.03
C TRP A 111 -7.43 -7.53 -14.08
N GLU A 112 -7.48 -8.82 -14.43
CA GLU A 112 -6.89 -9.91 -13.64
C GLU A 112 -7.33 -9.90 -12.16
N GLY A 113 -8.61 -9.61 -11.94
CA GLY A 113 -9.24 -9.54 -10.63
C GLY A 113 -9.42 -8.12 -10.12
N THR A 114 -10.67 -7.73 -9.88
CA THR A 114 -10.97 -6.45 -9.23
C THR A 114 -10.42 -6.45 -7.80
N THR A 115 -10.23 -5.27 -7.19
CA THR A 115 -9.81 -5.21 -5.78
C THR A 115 -10.71 -6.04 -4.85
N ASN A 116 -12.02 -6.12 -5.07
CA ASN A 116 -12.91 -6.96 -4.27
C ASN A 116 -12.64 -8.45 -4.51
N VAL A 117 -12.53 -8.87 -5.76
CA VAL A 117 -12.23 -10.27 -6.12
C VAL A 117 -10.89 -10.71 -5.51
N LEU A 118 -9.85 -9.88 -5.59
CA LEU A 118 -8.53 -10.18 -5.01
C LEU A 118 -8.54 -10.15 -3.48
N SER A 119 -9.45 -9.39 -2.87
CA SER A 119 -9.61 -9.39 -1.41
C SER A 119 -10.29 -10.68 -0.93
N LEU A 120 -11.27 -11.20 -1.68
CA LEU A 120 -11.85 -12.51 -1.43
C LEU A 120 -10.83 -13.63 -1.69
N ASP A 121 -9.99 -13.47 -2.71
CA ASP A 121 -8.89 -14.40 -2.96
C ASP A 121 -7.86 -14.40 -1.82
N ALA A 122 -7.50 -13.23 -1.28
CA ALA A 122 -6.63 -13.13 -0.12
C ALA A 122 -7.22 -13.86 1.10
N LEU A 123 -8.53 -13.72 1.37
CA LEU A 123 -9.21 -14.50 2.41
C LEU A 123 -9.13 -16.01 2.15
N ARG A 124 -9.35 -16.43 0.90
CA ARG A 124 -9.20 -17.84 0.49
C ARG A 124 -7.77 -18.34 0.72
N ALA A 125 -6.77 -17.51 0.42
CA ALA A 125 -5.36 -17.83 0.60
C ALA A 125 -4.99 -18.06 2.07
N LEU A 126 -5.62 -17.39 3.02
CA LEU A 126 -5.39 -17.67 4.45
C LEU A 126 -5.70 -19.13 4.84
N GLY A 127 -6.66 -19.75 4.16
CA GLY A 127 -7.08 -21.11 4.43
C GLY A 127 -7.58 -21.28 5.88
N LYS A 128 -7.54 -22.52 6.39
CA LYS A 128 -7.97 -22.83 7.76
C LYS A 128 -6.85 -22.71 8.80
N SER A 129 -5.59 -22.75 8.36
CA SER A 129 -4.43 -22.80 9.26
C SER A 129 -4.00 -21.41 9.74
N GLY A 130 -4.27 -20.34 8.97
CA GLY A 130 -3.84 -18.99 9.32
C GLY A 130 -2.35 -18.73 9.14
N GLU A 131 -1.56 -19.74 8.74
CA GLU A 131 -0.11 -19.63 8.55
C GLU A 131 0.32 -18.48 7.63
N PRO A 132 -0.37 -18.17 6.50
CA PRO A 132 0.02 -17.03 5.67
C PRO A 132 -0.09 -15.68 6.38
N LEU A 133 -1.05 -15.54 7.30
CA LEU A 133 -1.18 -14.32 8.09
C LEU A 133 -0.10 -14.25 9.18
N LEU A 134 0.25 -15.39 9.77
CA LEU A 134 1.35 -15.47 10.73
C LEU A 134 2.70 -15.13 10.07
N ALA A 135 2.98 -15.70 8.90
CA ALA A 135 4.18 -15.41 8.14
C ALA A 135 4.27 -13.92 7.74
N LEU A 136 3.13 -13.30 7.38
CA LEU A 136 3.06 -11.86 7.13
C LEU A 136 3.37 -11.04 8.38
N ALA A 137 2.80 -11.39 9.53
CA ALA A 137 3.09 -10.71 10.79
C ALA A 137 4.57 -10.82 11.15
N GLN A 138 5.16 -12.01 11.01
CA GLN A 138 6.58 -12.24 11.26
C GLN A 138 7.48 -11.43 10.31
N GLU A 139 7.15 -11.31 9.03
CA GLU A 139 7.93 -10.48 8.09
C GLU A 139 7.83 -8.99 8.44
N VAL A 140 6.65 -8.51 8.85
CA VAL A 140 6.47 -7.14 9.34
C VAL A 140 7.34 -6.91 10.58
N ASP A 141 7.26 -7.78 11.58
CA ASP A 141 8.06 -7.70 12.80
C ASP A 141 9.56 -7.73 12.48
N ARG A 142 9.99 -8.62 11.56
CA ARG A 142 11.40 -8.71 11.13
C ARG A 142 11.88 -7.37 10.57
N CYS A 143 11.13 -6.76 9.66
CA CYS A 143 11.49 -5.49 9.03
C CYS A 143 11.53 -4.34 10.04
N VAL A 144 10.53 -4.26 10.91
CA VAL A 144 10.43 -3.19 11.93
C VAL A 144 11.54 -3.30 12.97
N ASN A 145 11.91 -4.52 13.38
CA ASN A 145 12.98 -4.76 14.35
C ASN A 145 14.37 -4.36 13.85
N LEU A 146 14.57 -4.22 12.54
CA LEU A 146 15.83 -3.66 12.00
C LEU A 146 15.97 -2.17 12.30
N ALA A 147 14.87 -1.44 12.50
CA ALA A 147 14.89 0.01 12.70
C ALA A 147 15.60 0.39 14.01
N THR A 148 16.61 1.25 13.90
CA THR A 148 17.31 1.87 15.04
C THR A 148 16.95 3.35 15.19
N ASP A 149 16.63 4.05 14.10
CA ASP A 149 16.12 5.44 14.12
C ASP A 149 14.75 5.50 14.81
N GLY A 150 14.59 6.42 15.78
CA GLY A 150 13.38 6.53 16.60
C GLY A 150 12.12 6.88 15.80
N ARG A 151 12.24 7.59 14.68
CA ARG A 151 11.07 7.91 13.83
C ARG A 151 10.66 6.72 12.98
N LEU A 152 11.61 5.87 12.59
CA LEU A 152 11.30 4.60 11.93
C LEU A 152 10.65 3.61 12.88
N LYS A 153 11.08 3.56 14.15
CA LYS A 153 10.41 2.77 15.19
C LYS A 153 8.96 3.17 15.38
N ALA A 154 8.69 4.47 15.53
CA ALA A 154 7.32 4.97 15.64
C ALA A 154 6.46 4.68 14.38
N ALA A 155 7.06 4.70 13.19
CA ALA A 155 6.38 4.26 11.97
C ALA A 155 6.12 2.74 11.96
N GLY A 156 7.05 1.95 12.50
CA GLY A 156 6.92 0.50 12.64
C GLY A 156 5.77 0.09 13.55
N GLU A 157 5.57 0.80 14.67
CA GLU A 157 4.43 0.59 15.57
C GLU A 157 3.09 0.73 14.84
N VAL A 158 2.99 1.60 13.82
CA VAL A 158 1.80 1.73 12.98
C VAL A 158 1.56 0.48 12.12
N ALA A 159 2.62 -0.09 11.53
CA ALA A 159 2.52 -1.32 10.73
C ALA A 159 2.13 -2.52 11.61
N GLU A 160 2.81 -2.71 12.75
CA GLU A 160 2.53 -3.77 13.72
C GLU A 160 1.10 -3.66 14.26
N THR A 161 0.67 -2.46 14.65
CA THR A 161 -0.70 -2.22 15.13
C THR A 161 -1.73 -2.56 14.05
N ALA A 162 -1.48 -2.18 12.80
CA ALA A 162 -2.38 -2.48 11.68
C ALA A 162 -2.53 -4.00 11.45
N VAL A 163 -1.43 -4.76 11.52
CA VAL A 163 -1.45 -6.23 11.41
C VAL A 163 -2.17 -6.85 12.61
N ALA A 164 -1.86 -6.42 13.84
CA ALA A 164 -2.52 -6.93 15.04
C ALA A 164 -4.04 -6.68 15.01
N GLN A 165 -4.47 -5.50 14.55
CA GLN A 165 -5.88 -5.19 14.37
C GLN A 165 -6.53 -6.03 13.27
N ALA A 166 -5.81 -6.34 12.18
CA ALA A 166 -6.28 -7.24 11.14
C ALA A 166 -6.44 -8.68 11.65
N MET A 167 -5.50 -9.19 12.45
CA MET A 167 -5.60 -10.50 13.08
C MET A 167 -6.79 -10.58 14.04
N ASN A 168 -6.97 -9.57 14.89
CA ASN A 168 -8.11 -9.48 15.81
C ASN A 168 -9.44 -9.40 15.05
N TRP A 169 -9.49 -8.59 13.98
CA TRP A 169 -10.68 -8.52 13.14
C TRP A 169 -11.01 -9.88 12.51
N LEU A 170 -10.02 -10.58 11.96
CA LEU A 170 -10.24 -11.89 11.37
C LEU A 170 -10.81 -12.86 12.41
N GLN A 171 -10.17 -12.98 13.58
CA GLN A 171 -10.60 -13.87 14.67
C GLN A 171 -12.05 -13.61 15.10
N ASN A 172 -12.43 -12.34 15.24
CA ASN A 172 -13.78 -11.96 15.66
C ASN A 172 -14.86 -12.27 14.61
N ASN A 173 -14.48 -12.43 13.34
CA ASN A 173 -15.42 -12.66 12.24
C ASN A 173 -15.34 -14.07 11.64
N LEU A 174 -14.43 -14.96 12.11
CA LEU A 174 -14.23 -16.31 11.55
C LEU A 174 -15.51 -17.15 11.40
N ALA A 175 -16.49 -16.95 12.29
CA ALA A 175 -17.75 -17.69 12.29
C ALA A 175 -18.84 -17.07 11.39
N ASP A 176 -18.70 -15.81 10.99
CA ASP A 176 -19.67 -15.06 10.18
C ASP A 176 -19.09 -14.80 8.79
N ARG A 177 -19.50 -15.63 7.84
CA ARG A 177 -19.02 -15.56 6.46
C ARG A 177 -19.39 -14.24 5.78
N ASP A 178 -20.60 -13.72 6.04
CA ASP A 178 -21.06 -12.49 5.39
C ASP A 178 -20.29 -11.29 5.94
N ALA A 179 -20.01 -11.27 7.24
CA ALA A 179 -19.16 -10.25 7.85
C ALA A 179 -17.71 -10.31 7.32
N LEU A 180 -17.15 -11.50 7.12
CA LEU A 180 -15.83 -11.67 6.51
C LEU A 180 -15.79 -11.13 5.08
N GLU A 181 -16.73 -11.53 4.23
CA GLU A 181 -16.78 -11.10 2.84
C GLU A 181 -16.98 -9.57 2.74
N ALA A 182 -17.85 -9.00 3.58
CA ALA A 182 -18.09 -7.56 3.63
C ALA A 182 -16.85 -6.75 4.05
N GLY A 183 -16.06 -7.25 5.01
CA GLY A 183 -14.84 -6.58 5.47
C GLY A 183 -13.56 -6.92 4.70
N ALA A 184 -13.61 -7.93 3.82
CA ALA A 184 -12.46 -8.49 3.10
C ALA A 184 -11.58 -7.41 2.44
N ARG A 185 -12.23 -6.43 1.79
CA ARG A 185 -11.54 -5.37 1.05
C ARG A 185 -10.63 -4.53 1.96
N ARG A 186 -11.17 -4.09 3.10
CA ARG A 186 -10.46 -3.25 4.05
C ARG A 186 -9.35 -4.04 4.74
N PHE A 187 -9.65 -5.28 5.11
CA PHE A 187 -8.68 -6.22 5.66
C PHE A 187 -7.47 -6.43 4.73
N ALA A 188 -7.72 -6.75 3.46
CA ALA A 188 -6.65 -7.00 2.49
C ALA A 188 -5.79 -5.74 2.23
N LEU A 189 -6.43 -4.57 2.07
CA LEU A 189 -5.70 -3.30 1.91
C LEU A 189 -4.88 -2.94 3.15
N THR A 190 -5.38 -3.23 4.36
CA THR A 190 -4.61 -3.06 5.61
C THR A 190 -3.34 -3.89 5.59
N LEU A 191 -3.43 -5.19 5.27
CA LEU A 191 -2.26 -6.07 5.22
C LEU A 191 -1.25 -5.63 4.17
N GLY A 192 -1.70 -5.31 2.96
CA GLY A 192 -0.82 -4.86 1.88
C GLY A 192 -0.10 -3.56 2.22
N ARG A 193 -0.79 -2.58 2.81
CA ARG A 193 -0.18 -1.31 3.23
C ARG A 193 0.75 -1.46 4.44
N ALA A 194 0.40 -2.31 5.41
CA ALA A 194 1.25 -2.57 6.57
C ALA A 194 2.59 -3.20 6.13
N LEU A 195 2.56 -4.19 5.24
CA LEU A 195 3.80 -4.78 4.71
C LEU A 195 4.58 -3.78 3.83
N ALA A 196 3.90 -2.98 3.00
CA ALA A 196 4.57 -1.94 2.22
C ALA A 196 5.33 -0.95 3.11
N LEU A 197 4.72 -0.53 4.23
CA LEU A 197 5.39 0.31 5.23
C LEU A 197 6.57 -0.40 5.87
N ALA A 198 6.41 -1.67 6.26
CA ALA A 198 7.48 -2.45 6.88
C ALA A 198 8.70 -2.59 5.95
N LYS A 199 8.51 -2.93 4.67
CA LYS A 199 9.60 -3.00 3.68
C LYS A 199 10.25 -1.64 3.42
N LEU A 200 9.47 -0.57 3.42
CA LEU A 200 9.99 0.80 3.29
C LEU A 200 10.81 1.21 4.52
N ILE A 201 10.43 0.76 5.73
CA ILE A 201 11.20 0.97 6.97
C ILE A 201 12.54 0.25 6.91
N GLU A 202 12.55 -1.02 6.50
CA GLU A 202 13.78 -1.80 6.33
C GLU A 202 14.76 -1.09 5.38
N GLN A 203 14.28 -0.67 4.20
CA GLN A 203 15.12 0.08 3.27
C GLN A 203 15.56 1.42 3.84
N ALA A 204 14.67 2.14 4.53
CA ALA A 204 14.99 3.44 5.09
C ALA A 204 16.07 3.36 6.17
N GLN A 205 16.05 2.32 6.99
CA GLN A 205 17.09 2.08 7.97
C GLN A 205 18.43 1.77 7.29
N TRP A 206 18.43 0.86 6.31
CA TRP A 206 19.64 0.55 5.53
C TRP A 206 20.23 1.81 4.85
N SER A 207 19.39 2.65 4.27
CA SER A 207 19.80 3.92 3.63
C SER A 207 20.44 4.89 4.62
N LEU A 208 19.96 4.95 5.86
CA LEU A 208 20.58 5.78 6.91
C LEU A 208 21.97 5.25 7.28
N ASP A 209 22.10 3.93 7.43
CA ASP A 209 23.33 3.29 7.92
C ASP A 209 24.42 3.25 6.84
N VAL A 210 24.04 3.01 5.58
CA VAL A 210 24.97 2.75 4.47
C VAL A 210 25.13 3.96 3.55
N GLU A 211 24.02 4.58 3.14
CA GLU A 211 24.05 5.69 2.17
C GLU A 211 24.10 7.07 2.82
N GLN A 212 23.87 7.14 4.15
CA GLN A 212 23.71 8.40 4.89
C GLN A 212 22.62 9.30 4.29
N ASP A 213 21.61 8.69 3.66
CA ASP A 213 20.49 9.40 3.05
C ASP A 213 19.22 9.24 3.89
N GLY A 214 18.70 10.37 4.38
CA GLY A 214 17.48 10.43 5.19
C GLY A 214 16.19 10.57 4.40
N ARG A 215 16.22 10.61 3.07
CA ARG A 215 15.02 10.75 2.23
C ARG A 215 14.07 9.54 2.35
N PRO A 216 14.54 8.28 2.30
CA PRO A 216 13.66 7.12 2.50
C PRO A 216 13.01 7.11 3.89
N ARG A 217 13.72 7.56 4.94
CA ARG A 217 13.10 7.75 6.27
C ARG A 217 11.96 8.74 6.23
N ALA A 218 12.13 9.87 5.53
CA ALA A 218 11.06 10.85 5.39
C ALA A 218 9.85 10.27 4.64
N ALA A 219 10.08 9.43 3.63
CA ALA A 219 9.02 8.71 2.92
C ALA A 219 8.29 7.72 3.85
N ALA A 220 9.02 6.90 4.62
CA ALA A 220 8.47 5.95 5.60
C ALA A 220 7.56 6.64 6.63
N CYS A 221 8.07 7.70 7.28
CA CYS A 221 7.27 8.46 8.25
C CYS A 221 6.02 9.10 7.63
N ARG A 222 6.12 9.57 6.38
CA ARG A 222 4.98 10.18 5.69
C ARG A 222 3.94 9.13 5.30
N PHE A 223 4.38 7.97 4.82
CA PHE A 223 3.50 6.85 4.52
C PHE A 223 2.78 6.35 5.77
N ALA A 224 3.47 6.27 6.92
CA ALA A 224 2.87 5.89 8.20
C ALA A 224 1.75 6.84 8.67
N ASN A 225 1.76 8.11 8.26
CA ASN A 225 0.71 9.07 8.56
C ASN A 225 -0.53 8.96 7.64
N THR A 226 -0.52 8.04 6.68
CA THR A 226 -1.68 7.75 5.84
C THR A 226 -2.56 6.67 6.49
N ALA A 227 -3.71 6.36 5.87
CA ALA A 227 -4.56 5.26 6.31
C ALA A 227 -3.91 3.88 6.01
N VAL A 228 -2.96 3.46 6.85
CA VAL A 228 -2.35 2.11 6.80
C VAL A 228 -3.39 1.08 7.20
N ASN A 229 -4.06 1.25 8.35
CA ASN A 229 -5.23 0.46 8.69
C ASN A 229 -6.51 1.08 8.08
N GLN A 230 -7.22 0.30 7.28
CA GLN A 230 -8.49 0.65 6.66
C GLN A 230 -9.70 -0.09 7.26
N ILE A 231 -9.47 -0.99 8.22
CA ILE A 231 -10.53 -1.75 8.88
C ILE A 231 -11.40 -0.78 9.68
N ALA A 232 -12.70 -0.85 9.43
CA ALA A 232 -13.73 -0.08 10.11
C ALA A 232 -14.98 -0.93 10.25
N ALA A 233 -15.81 -0.62 11.24
CA ALA A 233 -17.09 -1.30 11.44
C ALA A 233 -17.97 -1.21 10.18
N ILE A 234 -18.71 -2.29 9.92
CA ILE A 234 -19.65 -2.39 8.81
C ILE A 234 -21.01 -2.77 9.40
N ASN A 235 -22.04 -2.03 9.03
CA ASN A 235 -23.42 -2.41 9.28
C ASN A 235 -23.98 -3.01 7.98
N LEU A 236 -24.16 -4.34 7.97
CA LEU A 236 -24.66 -5.05 6.80
C LEU A 236 -26.09 -4.64 6.43
N ALA A 237 -26.91 -4.28 7.42
CA ALA A 237 -28.28 -3.80 7.18
C ALA A 237 -28.27 -2.44 6.47
N ASP A 238 -27.40 -1.51 6.90
CA ASP A 238 -27.26 -0.21 6.24
C ASP A 238 -26.73 -0.38 4.81
N ALA A 239 -25.74 -1.26 4.62
CA ALA A 239 -25.20 -1.55 3.28
C ALA A 239 -26.26 -2.12 2.33
N ALA A 240 -27.09 -3.05 2.82
CA ALA A 240 -28.20 -3.60 2.05
C ALA A 240 -29.27 -2.54 1.73
N ALA A 241 -29.66 -1.73 2.72
CA ALA A 241 -30.65 -0.67 2.54
C ALA A 241 -30.21 0.40 1.53
N LEU A 242 -28.90 0.67 1.43
CA LEU A 242 -28.35 1.61 0.44
C LEU A 242 -28.14 1.00 -0.95
N ALA A 243 -28.15 -0.33 -1.07
CA ALA A 243 -28.05 -1.01 -2.36
C ALA A 243 -29.43 -1.22 -3.01
N ASP A 244 -30.51 -1.06 -2.24
CA ASP A 244 -31.89 -1.29 -2.65
C ASP A 244 -32.47 -0.05 -3.37
N ASP A 245 -31.84 0.33 -4.48
CA ASP A 245 -32.41 1.23 -5.51
C ASP A 245 -33.14 0.42 -6.61
N LEU A 246 -33.42 -0.87 -6.35
CA LEU A 246 -34.07 -1.82 -7.27
C LEU A 246 -35.57 -1.98 -7.01
#